data_AF-A0A916DKK9-F1
#
_entry.id   AF-A0A916DKK9-F1
#
_cell.length_a   1.000
_cell.length_b   1.000
_cell.length_c   1.000
_cell.angle_alpha   90.00
_cell.angle_beta   90.00
_cell.angle_gamma   90.00
#
_symmetry.space_group_name_H-M   'P 1'
#
loop_
_entity.id
_entity.type
_entity.pdbx_description
1 polymer ?
#
loop_
_entity_poly.entity_id
_entity_poly.type
_entity_poly.pdbx_seq_one_letter_code
_entity_poly.pdbx_strand_id
1 'polypeptide(L)'
;EDHLEKHRGNLERAAVELAREWRTDKYLRQLEALLAVLDGKSSLIISGSGEVIEPDDGIVAIGSGGSYALAAARMLVKHSTLSTREIVEESLRTAAGICIYTNTNIVIEEL
;
A
#
# COMPACT_ATOMS: atom_id res chain seq x y z
N GLU A 1 2.26 4.91 -14.96
CA GLU A 1 3.07 3.91 -15.70
C GLU A 1 4.36 4.52 -16.23
N ASP A 2 4.34 5.75 -16.75
CA ASP A 2 5.51 6.47 -17.28
C ASP A 2 6.80 6.38 -16.45
N HIS A 3 6.75 6.51 -15.12
CA HIS A 3 7.95 6.40 -14.28
C HIS A 3 8.53 4.99 -14.25
N LEU A 4 7.67 3.97 -14.19
CA LEU A 4 8.10 2.58 -14.15
C LEU A 4 8.72 2.16 -15.49
N GLU A 5 8.12 2.58 -16.60
CA GLU A 5 8.65 2.35 -17.94
C GLU A 5 10.00 3.04 -18.17
N LYS A 6 10.10 4.33 -17.79
CA LYS A 6 11.37 5.10 -17.86
C LYS A 6 12.51 4.44 -17.08
N HIS A 7 12.19 3.72 -16.02
CA HIS A 7 13.16 3.04 -15.16
C HIS A 7 13.23 1.53 -15.41
N ARG A 8 12.74 1.04 -16.55
CA ARG A 8 12.81 -0.38 -16.97
C ARG A 8 12.24 -1.34 -15.93
N GLY A 9 11.15 -0.95 -15.27
CA GLY A 9 10.51 -1.77 -14.25
C GLY A 9 11.17 -1.71 -12.86
N ASN A 10 12.15 -0.83 -12.63
CA ASN A 10 12.71 -0.67 -11.28
C ASN A 10 11.75 0.16 -10.42
N LEU A 11 10.98 -0.52 -9.58
CA LEU A 11 9.94 0.08 -8.74
C LEU A 11 10.51 1.08 -7.73
N GLU A 12 11.58 0.73 -7.01
CA GLU A 12 12.21 1.62 -6.00
C GLU A 12 12.66 2.94 -6.62
N ARG A 13 13.35 2.87 -7.77
CA ARG A 13 13.84 4.07 -8.45
C ARG A 13 12.69 4.91 -9.01
N ALA A 14 11.68 4.27 -9.57
CA ALA A 14 10.49 4.95 -10.05
C ALA A 14 9.74 5.64 -8.90
N ALA A 15 9.64 4.99 -7.74
CA ALA A 15 9.00 5.52 -6.54
C ALA A 15 9.74 6.75 -5.99
N VAL A 16 11.08 6.72 -5.92
CA VAL A 16 11.90 7.87 -5.46
C VAL A 16 11.75 9.09 -6.38
N GLU A 17 11.74 8.88 -7.70
CA GLU A 17 11.54 9.99 -8.64
C GLU A 17 10.12 10.55 -8.57
N LEU A 18 9.10 9.69 -8.46
CA LEU A 18 7.72 10.13 -8.26
C LEU A 18 7.56 10.94 -6.97
N ALA A 19 8.17 10.48 -5.87
CA ALA A 19 8.16 11.18 -4.58
C ALA A 19 8.79 12.58 -4.68
N ARG A 20 9.89 12.71 -5.43
CA ARG A 20 10.54 14.00 -5.70
C ARG A 20 9.62 14.94 -6.47
N GLU A 21 9.03 14.47 -7.56
CA GLU A 21 8.11 15.26 -8.39
C GLU A 21 6.89 15.70 -7.59
N TRP A 22 6.25 14.77 -6.87
CA TRP A 22 5.09 15.04 -6.01
C TRP A 22 5.40 16.15 -4.99
N ARG A 23 6.53 16.05 -4.29
CA ARG A 23 6.94 17.06 -3.31
C ARG A 23 7.17 18.45 -3.92
N THR A 24 7.67 18.51 -5.15
CA THR A 24 7.95 19.79 -5.83
C THR A 24 6.71 20.43 -6.44
N ASP A 25 5.71 19.63 -6.82
CA ASP A 25 4.49 20.14 -7.42
C ASP A 25 3.65 20.90 -6.38
N LYS A 26 3.24 22.13 -6.76
CA LYS A 26 2.53 23.06 -5.89
C LYS A 26 1.19 22.48 -5.39
N TYR A 27 0.50 21.73 -6.23
CA TYR A 27 -0.82 21.18 -5.96
C TYR A 27 -0.72 19.82 -5.29
N LEU A 28 0.13 18.92 -5.82
CA LEU A 28 0.21 17.56 -5.32
C LEU A 28 0.74 17.51 -3.89
N ARG A 29 1.71 18.34 -3.51
CA ARG A 29 2.29 18.35 -2.16
C ARG A 29 1.29 18.67 -1.02
N GLN A 30 0.12 19.21 -1.35
CA GLN A 30 -0.94 19.50 -0.38
C GLN A 30 -1.85 18.29 -0.12
N LEU A 31 -1.71 17.23 -0.92
CA LEU A 31 -2.45 16.00 -0.72
C LEU A 31 -1.87 15.25 0.48
N GLU A 32 -2.71 15.02 1.48
CA GLU A 32 -2.42 14.12 2.61
C GLU A 32 -2.57 12.64 2.23
N ALA A 33 -2.76 12.35 0.94
CA ALA A 33 -2.91 11.00 0.43
C ALA A 33 -1.58 10.24 0.48
N LEU A 34 -1.69 8.96 0.83
CA LEU A 34 -0.62 7.97 0.70
C LEU A 34 -0.88 7.15 -0.56
N LEU A 35 0.19 6.75 -1.24
CA LEU A 35 0.15 5.84 -2.38
C LEU A 35 0.89 4.56 -2.01
N ALA A 36 0.22 3.42 -2.13
CA ALA A 36 0.85 2.10 -2.01
C ALA A 36 1.18 1.58 -3.40
N VAL A 37 2.42 1.15 -3.62
CA VAL A 37 2.88 0.53 -4.87
C VAL A 37 3.62 -0.75 -4.55
N LEU A 38 3.49 -1.78 -5.38
CA LEU A 38 4.12 -3.07 -5.15
C LEU A 38 4.44 -3.78 -6.46
N ASP A 39 5.43 -4.66 -6.41
CA ASP A 39 5.76 -5.65 -7.45
C ASP A 39 6.00 -7.02 -6.80
N GLY A 40 6.50 -8.01 -7.57
CA GLY A 40 6.78 -9.35 -7.04
C GLY A 40 7.96 -9.42 -6.04
N LYS A 41 8.59 -8.29 -5.69
CA LYS A 41 9.78 -8.21 -4.82
C LYS A 41 9.61 -7.25 -3.66
N SER A 42 9.01 -6.09 -3.89
CA SER A 42 8.96 -4.98 -2.93
C SER A 42 7.57 -4.36 -2.85
N SER A 43 7.24 -3.86 -1.66
CA SER A 43 6.02 -3.12 -1.36
C SER A 43 6.40 -1.77 -0.75
N LEU A 44 5.97 -0.66 -1.33
CA LEU A 44 6.37 0.69 -0.93
C LEU A 44 5.15 1.57 -0.64
N ILE A 45 5.30 2.49 0.31
CA ILE A 45 4.38 3.60 0.55
C ILE A 45 5.09 4.91 0.16
N ILE A 46 4.39 5.73 -0.62
CA ILE A 46 4.85 7.06 -1.06
C ILE A 46 3.89 8.11 -0.51
N SER A 47 4.43 9.21 0.00
CA SER A 47 3.64 10.33 0.54
C SER A 47 3.91 11.65 -0.21
N GLY A 48 2.98 12.61 -0.08
CA GLY A 48 3.13 13.95 -0.65
C GLY A 48 4.28 14.78 -0.06
N SER A 49 4.82 14.40 1.10
CA SER A 49 6.06 14.97 1.68
C SER A 49 7.33 14.51 0.94
N GLY A 50 7.20 13.54 0.04
CA GLY A 50 8.29 12.93 -0.72
C GLY A 50 9.01 11.82 0.05
N GLU A 51 8.35 11.19 1.02
CA GLU A 51 8.89 10.03 1.72
C GLU A 51 8.53 8.75 0.95
N VAL A 52 9.48 7.82 0.91
CA VAL A 52 9.32 6.46 0.36
C VAL A 52 9.68 5.48 1.48
N ILE A 53 8.74 4.61 1.83
CA ILE A 53 8.85 3.72 2.98
C ILE A 53 8.61 2.28 2.52
N GLU A 54 9.55 1.40 2.80
CA GLU A 54 9.42 -0.06 2.62
C GLU A 54 9.24 -0.69 4.01
N PRO A 55 8.16 -1.44 4.28
CA PRO A 55 7.98 -2.15 5.54
C PRO A 55 8.79 -3.45 5.56
N ASP A 56 9.43 -3.76 6.69
CA ASP A 56 10.26 -4.95 6.86
C ASP A 56 9.51 -6.28 6.65
N ASP A 57 8.19 -6.29 6.86
CA ASP A 57 7.35 -7.48 6.68
C ASP A 57 6.68 -7.56 5.30
N GLY A 58 6.93 -6.58 4.42
CA GLY A 58 6.38 -6.53 3.06
C GLY A 58 4.88 -6.25 3.00
N ILE A 59 4.21 -5.99 4.14
CA ILE A 59 2.77 -5.74 4.22
C ILE A 59 2.52 -4.24 4.30
N VAL A 60 1.79 -3.71 3.33
CA VAL A 60 1.35 -2.30 3.29
C VAL A 60 -0.16 -2.19 3.46
N ALA A 61 -0.61 -1.16 4.16
CA ALA A 61 -2.02 -0.78 4.20
C ALA A 61 -2.13 0.74 4.34
N ILE A 62 -3.07 1.33 3.61
CA ILE A 62 -3.35 2.77 3.60
C ILE A 62 -4.85 3.02 3.76
N GLY A 63 -5.23 4.28 4.02
CA GLY A 63 -6.63 4.69 4.18
C GLY A 63 -7.18 4.51 5.59
N SER A 64 -8.45 4.85 5.78
CA SER A 64 -9.12 4.94 7.09
C SER A 64 -9.15 3.62 7.89
N GLY A 65 -9.24 2.49 7.20
CA GLY A 65 -9.22 1.16 7.81
C GLY A 65 -7.83 0.51 7.80
N GLY A 66 -6.80 1.21 7.31
CA GLY A 66 -5.49 0.63 7.01
C GLY A 66 -4.81 0.03 8.23
N SER A 67 -4.86 0.69 9.39
CA SER A 67 -4.24 0.18 10.63
C SER A 67 -4.88 -1.12 11.12
N TYR A 68 -6.20 -1.26 10.99
CA TYR A 68 -6.92 -2.48 11.37
C TYR A 68 -6.60 -3.63 10.41
N ALA A 69 -6.61 -3.36 9.11
CA ALA A 69 -6.25 -4.33 8.09
C ALA A 69 -4.79 -4.79 8.26
N LEU A 70 -3.87 -3.86 8.51
CA LEU A 70 -2.45 -4.17 8.72
C LEU A 70 -2.24 -5.06 9.94
N ALA A 71 -2.90 -4.75 11.05
CA ALA A 71 -2.83 -5.55 12.27
C ALA A 71 -3.36 -6.98 12.04
N ALA A 72 -4.51 -7.11 11.37
CA ALA A 72 -5.09 -8.40 11.03
C ALA A 72 -4.16 -9.21 10.10
N ALA A 73 -3.67 -8.60 9.02
CA ALA A 73 -2.79 -9.24 8.05
C ALA A 73 -1.52 -9.78 8.72
N ARG A 74 -0.88 -8.97 9.57
CA ARG A 74 0.32 -9.38 10.33
C ARG A 74 0.07 -10.57 11.24
N MET A 75 -1.13 -10.70 11.81
CA MET A 75 -1.48 -11.84 12.64
C MET A 75 -1.82 -13.08 11.83
N LEU A 76 -2.55 -12.93 10.73
CA LEU A 76 -2.87 -14.03 9.85
C LEU A 76 -1.62 -14.62 9.18
N VAL A 77 -0.68 -13.78 8.74
CA VAL A 77 0.62 -14.25 8.21
C VAL A 77 1.39 -15.08 9.23
N LYS A 78 1.35 -14.70 10.53
CA LYS A 78 2.13 -15.39 11.57
C LYS A 78 1.46 -16.66 12.11
N HIS A 79 0.13 -16.74 12.07
CA HIS A 79 -0.62 -17.72 12.85
C HIS A 79 -1.67 -18.50 12.06
N SER A 80 -1.74 -18.33 10.74
CA SER A 80 -2.66 -19.08 9.88
C SER A 80 -1.91 -19.81 8.76
N THR A 81 -2.66 -20.65 8.04
CA THR A 81 -2.19 -21.33 6.81
C THR A 81 -2.93 -20.80 5.59
N LEU A 82 -3.50 -19.60 5.69
CA LEU A 82 -4.25 -18.96 4.60
C LEU A 82 -3.30 -18.55 3.47
N SER A 83 -3.82 -18.58 2.24
CA SER A 83 -3.15 -18.00 1.07
C SER A 83 -3.09 -16.47 1.17
N THR A 84 -2.19 -15.83 0.40
CA THR A 84 -2.08 -14.36 0.38
C THR A 84 -3.41 -13.68 0.05
N ARG A 85 -4.18 -14.23 -0.90
CA ARG A 85 -5.51 -13.74 -1.26
C ARG A 85 -6.46 -13.77 -0.07
N GLU A 86 -6.54 -14.91 0.62
CA GLU A 86 -7.40 -15.09 1.79
C GLU A 86 -6.98 -14.18 2.95
N ILE A 87 -5.67 -14.01 3.17
CA ILE A 87 -5.14 -13.07 4.18
C ILE A 87 -5.59 -11.65 3.87
N VAL A 88 -5.46 -11.19 2.62
CA VAL A 88 -5.91 -9.84 2.21
C VAL A 88 -7.41 -9.69 2.42
N GLU A 89 -8.20 -10.67 1.99
CA GLU A 89 -9.65 -10.64 2.13
C GLU A 89 -10.09 -10.55 3.60
N GLU A 90 -9.58 -11.45 4.45
CA GLU A 90 -9.93 -11.48 5.87
C GLU A 90 -9.47 -10.23 6.62
N SER A 91 -8.33 -9.67 6.24
CA SER A 91 -7.81 -8.43 6.82
C SER A 91 -8.70 -7.22 6.48
N LEU A 92 -9.15 -7.12 5.23
CA LEU A 92 -10.06 -6.06 4.80
C LEU A 92 -11.47 -6.25 5.41
N ARG A 93 -11.97 -7.49 5.52
CA ARG A 93 -13.23 -7.78 6.23
C ARG A 93 -13.15 -7.39 7.70
N THR A 94 -12.03 -7.67 8.36
CA THR A 94 -11.77 -7.24 9.75
C THR A 94 -11.82 -5.73 9.86
N ALA A 95 -11.15 -5.01 8.95
CA ALA A 95 -11.19 -3.55 8.93
C ALA A 95 -12.61 -3.00 8.69
N ALA A 96 -13.40 -3.62 7.82
CA ALA A 96 -14.79 -3.24 7.57
C ALA A 96 -15.71 -3.47 8.79
N GLY A 97 -15.37 -4.43 9.66
CA GLY A 97 -16.07 -4.65 10.93
C GLY A 97 -15.77 -3.63 12.02
N ILE A 98 -14.72 -2.81 11.86
CA ILE A 98 -14.23 -1.87 12.88
C ILE A 98 -14.32 -0.42 12.42
N CYS A 99 -13.90 -0.12 11.19
CA CYS A 99 -13.83 1.23 10.66
C CYS A 99 -15.14 1.63 9.98
N ILE A 100 -15.81 2.67 10.48
CA ILE A 100 -17.07 3.19 9.92
C ILE A 100 -16.94 3.69 8.46
N TYR A 101 -15.71 3.92 7.99
CA TYR A 101 -15.42 4.39 6.64
C TYR A 101 -14.96 3.27 5.68
N THR A 102 -14.92 2.02 6.15
CA THR A 102 -14.53 0.86 5.34
C THR A 102 -15.70 -0.11 5.27
N ASN A 103 -16.07 -0.54 4.06
CA ASN A 103 -17.20 -1.44 3.85
C ASN A 103 -16.72 -2.82 3.35
N THR A 104 -17.68 -3.72 3.11
CA THR A 104 -17.42 -5.12 2.70
C THR A 104 -17.39 -5.33 1.18
N ASN A 105 -17.47 -4.26 0.39
CA ASN A 105 -17.33 -4.34 -1.07
C ASN A 105 -15.84 -4.35 -1.42
N ILE A 106 -15.25 -5.54 -1.42
CA ILE A 106 -13.80 -5.75 -1.55
C ILE A 106 -13.47 -6.20 -2.98
N VAL A 107 -12.47 -5.56 -3.59
CA VAL A 107 -11.86 -5.97 -4.85
C VAL A 107 -10.42 -6.38 -4.55
N ILE A 108 -9.98 -7.51 -5.10
CA ILE A 108 -8.64 -8.06 -4.88
C ILE A 108 -8.01 -8.33 -6.24
N GLU A 109 -6.87 -7.67 -6.48
CA GLU A 109 -6.01 -7.85 -7.64
C GLU A 109 -4.77 -8.66 -7.26
N GLU A 110 -4.25 -9.44 -8.21
CA GLU A 110 -3.08 -10.32 -8.04
C GLU A 110 -2.09 -10.11 -9.21
N LEU A 111 -0.80 -10.39 -8.96
CA LEU A 111 0.28 -10.29 -9.94
C LEU A 111 0.51 -11.58 -10.72
#